data_AF-A0A2D4IE42-F1
#
_entry.id   AF-A0A2D4IE42-F1
#
_cell.length_a   1.000
_cell.length_b   1.000
_cell.length_c   1.000
_cell.angle_alpha   90.00
_cell.angle_beta   90.00
_cell.angle_gamma   90.00
#
_symmetry.space_group_name_H-M   'P 1'
#
loop_
_entity.id
_entity.type
_entity.pdbx_description
1 polymer ?
#
loop_
_entity_poly.entity_id
_entity_poly.type
_entity_poly.pdbx_seq_one_letter_code
_entity_poly.pdbx_strand_id
1 'polypeptide(L)'
;SDQTRPMIEALAKAENLSRPFLKEVKPFETYRWIAGTIACTVILLIVFCNVLGLSFGTYGLVVREDPSDYESRAEAGAKFLIISVTFSFFFSWILILLVAGTFLIGGNIQTLVCKPWASQEIFRFIDTPGNLPPSMNVSQYLGLKQNLNLTSAYQQCKNGAGLWEVLQLKDQYSLSEHLTVAKYTAEFQERLHAINFHFEDIVLLNAEGRRDLETFRKSQVDLVNYADFTAELRNPVVKTNVEGLAIDLERLSNVQSDRTLAGRLVEEAQKLRRIQDQIVLPMEALVAQLKESVQFLATMSPSFQAQFNNTESQITLVEAILPLQTKKILRQELDCFVRKELGYISQYLNWMRTTLTEDVASCQPFSTALDNGRVILCNRILDPWNAFWFSLGGCAFFLLPGIFLALKMMKHFRPIRHKLVSTGSDETFPFHIPRVTSLRL
;
A
#
# COMPACT_ATOMS: atom_id res chain seq x y z
N SER A 1 -11.06 9.50 -13.83
CA SER A 1 -9.84 8.71 -14.04
C SER A 1 -10.25 7.26 -13.99
N ASP A 2 -10.31 6.62 -15.17
CA ASP A 2 -11.01 5.34 -15.42
C ASP A 2 -10.01 4.18 -15.51
N GLN A 3 -8.96 4.20 -14.68
CA GLN A 3 -7.84 3.25 -14.77
C GLN A 3 -8.20 1.85 -14.23
N THR A 4 -9.24 1.71 -13.41
CA THR A 4 -9.68 0.43 -12.84
C THR A 4 -10.70 -0.31 -13.70
N ARG A 5 -11.32 0.37 -14.67
CA ARG A 5 -12.33 -0.21 -15.58
C ARG A 5 -11.87 -1.48 -16.32
N PRO A 6 -10.66 -1.56 -16.91
CA PRO A 6 -10.22 -2.80 -17.57
C PRO A 6 -10.12 -3.97 -16.59
N MET A 7 -9.73 -3.73 -15.34
CA MET A 7 -9.65 -4.75 -14.30
C MET A 7 -11.05 -5.20 -13.85
N ILE A 8 -11.98 -4.27 -13.69
CA ILE A 8 -13.39 -4.55 -13.36
C ILE A 8 -14.07 -5.35 -14.47
N GLU A 9 -13.84 -4.99 -15.74
CA GLU A 9 -14.38 -5.72 -16.89
C GLU A 9 -13.81 -7.15 -16.99
N ALA A 10 -12.51 -7.33 -16.69
CA ALA A 10 -11.90 -8.66 -16.64
C ALA A 10 -12.50 -9.53 -15.51
N LEU A 11 -12.71 -8.96 -14.33
CA LEU A 11 -13.38 -9.63 -13.20
C LEU A 11 -14.82 -10.01 -13.53
N ALA A 12 -15.59 -9.10 -14.13
CA ALA A 12 -16.98 -9.37 -14.55
C ALA A 12 -17.04 -10.47 -15.63
N LYS A 13 -16.08 -10.48 -16.55
CA LYS A 13 -15.96 -11.55 -17.57
C LYS A 13 -15.64 -12.90 -16.93
N ALA A 14 -14.71 -12.94 -15.98
CA ALA A 14 -14.38 -14.16 -15.24
C ALA A 14 -15.59 -14.69 -14.43
N GLU A 15 -16.33 -13.80 -13.76
CA GLU A 15 -17.55 -14.17 -13.03
C GLU A 15 -18.59 -14.75 -13.99
N ASN A 16 -18.83 -14.11 -15.13
CA ASN A 16 -19.78 -14.60 -16.13
C ASN A 16 -19.37 -15.94 -16.73
N LEU A 17 -18.07 -16.21 -16.90
CA LEU A 17 -17.56 -17.54 -17.30
C LEU A 17 -17.81 -18.61 -16.23
N SER A 18 -17.79 -18.24 -14.94
CA SER A 18 -17.99 -19.20 -13.84
C SER A 18 -19.47 -19.56 -13.59
N ARG A 19 -20.40 -18.63 -13.88
CA ARG A 19 -21.87 -18.82 -13.68
C ARG A 19 -22.48 -20.07 -14.33
N PRO A 20 -22.14 -20.49 -15.57
CA PRO A 20 -22.70 -21.72 -16.14
C PRO A 20 -22.32 -22.96 -15.32
N PHE A 21 -21.08 -23.07 -14.83
CA PHE A 21 -20.65 -24.19 -13.98
C PHE A 21 -21.47 -24.25 -12.68
N LEU A 22 -21.76 -23.10 -12.07
CA LEU A 22 -22.63 -23.03 -10.88
C LEU A 22 -24.09 -23.44 -11.17
N LYS A 23 -24.59 -23.20 -12.38
CA LYS A 23 -25.93 -23.65 -12.78
C LYS A 23 -26.01 -25.16 -12.93
N GLU A 24 -24.95 -25.82 -13.38
CA GLU A 24 -24.89 -27.28 -13.51
C GLU A 24 -24.76 -28.01 -12.16
N VAL A 25 -24.18 -27.37 -11.15
CA VAL A 25 -24.03 -27.97 -9.81
C VAL A 25 -25.37 -28.02 -9.04
N LYS A 26 -26.28 -27.06 -9.26
CA LYS A 26 -27.59 -27.01 -8.58
C LYS A 26 -28.47 -28.25 -8.77
N PRO A 27 -28.70 -28.79 -9.98
CA PRO A 27 -29.49 -30.00 -10.15
C PRO A 27 -28.80 -31.21 -9.52
N PHE A 28 -27.48 -31.33 -9.64
CA PHE A 28 -26.72 -32.42 -9.01
C PHE A 28 -26.90 -32.45 -7.49
N GLU A 29 -26.82 -31.29 -6.84
CA GLU A 29 -27.04 -31.16 -5.39
C GLU A 29 -28.47 -31.55 -4.99
N THR A 30 -29.45 -31.22 -5.83
CA THR A 30 -30.85 -31.61 -5.61
C THR A 30 -31.01 -33.13 -5.69
N TYR A 31 -30.42 -33.78 -6.70
CA TYR A 31 -30.44 -35.25 -6.81
C TYR A 31 -29.73 -35.93 -5.63
N ARG A 32 -28.56 -35.41 -5.22
CA ARG A 32 -27.82 -35.90 -4.06
C ARG A 32 -28.66 -35.85 -2.78
N TRP A 33 -29.34 -34.73 -2.55
CA TRP A 33 -30.19 -34.53 -1.38
C TRP A 33 -31.41 -35.46 -1.39
N ILE A 34 -32.08 -35.61 -2.53
CA ILE A 34 -33.22 -36.53 -2.69
C ILE A 34 -32.79 -37.98 -2.44
N ALA A 35 -31.71 -38.43 -3.09
CA ALA A 35 -31.21 -39.80 -2.94
C ALA A 35 -30.82 -40.11 -1.49
N GLY A 36 -30.13 -39.18 -0.81
CA GLY A 36 -29.79 -39.32 0.60
C GLY A 36 -31.02 -39.38 1.50
N THR A 37 -32.01 -38.52 1.27
CA THR A 37 -33.25 -38.49 2.05
C THR A 37 -34.05 -39.78 1.90
N ILE A 38 -34.14 -40.32 0.68
CA ILE A 38 -34.81 -41.61 0.42
C ILE A 38 -34.07 -42.74 1.13
N ALA A 39 -32.74 -42.82 1.01
CA ALA A 39 -31.93 -43.85 1.66
C ALA A 39 -32.10 -43.83 3.19
N CYS A 40 -32.05 -42.64 3.80
CA CYS A 40 -32.28 -42.47 5.24
C CYS A 40 -33.70 -42.88 5.65
N THR A 41 -34.72 -42.49 4.87
CA THR A 41 -36.12 -42.82 5.16
C THR A 41 -36.36 -44.34 5.12
N VAL A 42 -35.78 -45.03 4.13
CA VAL A 42 -35.86 -46.50 4.03
C VAL A 42 -35.23 -47.17 5.24
N ILE A 43 -34.05 -46.72 5.67
CA ILE A 43 -33.36 -47.30 6.84
C ILE A 43 -34.15 -47.03 8.12
N LEU A 44 -34.64 -45.80 8.32
CA LEU A 44 -35.45 -45.46 9.48
C LEU A 44 -36.74 -46.28 9.52
N LEU A 45 -37.40 -46.51 8.38
CA LEU A 45 -38.57 -47.36 8.30
C LEU A 45 -38.27 -48.80 8.71
N ILE A 46 -37.16 -49.37 8.24
CA ILE A 46 -36.70 -50.71 8.63
C ILE A 46 -36.44 -50.79 10.13
N VAL A 47 -35.70 -49.82 10.67
CA VAL A 47 -35.40 -49.76 12.11
C VAL A 47 -36.69 -49.61 12.93
N PHE A 48 -37.62 -48.77 12.48
CA PHE A 48 -38.92 -48.59 13.12
C PHE A 48 -39.74 -49.88 13.15
N CYS A 49 -39.82 -50.61 12.03
CA CYS A 49 -40.49 -51.91 11.98
C CYS A 49 -39.81 -52.95 12.89
N ASN A 50 -38.47 -52.95 12.99
CA ASN A 50 -37.75 -53.81 13.92
C ASN A 50 -38.07 -53.48 15.39
N VAL A 51 -38.07 -52.20 15.76
CA VAL A 51 -38.35 -51.77 17.13
C VAL A 51 -39.78 -52.11 17.53
N LEU A 52 -40.78 -51.82 16.68
CA LEU A 52 -42.17 -52.20 16.95
C LEU A 52 -42.36 -53.72 16.98
N GLY A 53 -41.71 -54.43 16.06
CA GLY A 53 -41.75 -55.88 15.97
C GLY A 53 -41.23 -56.55 17.24
N LEU A 54 -40.08 -56.09 17.74
CA LEU A 54 -39.48 -56.55 19.00
C LEU A 54 -40.33 -56.14 20.21
N SER A 55 -40.85 -54.92 20.25
CA SER A 55 -41.62 -54.42 21.40
C SER A 55 -42.96 -55.17 21.56
N PHE A 56 -43.75 -55.27 20.49
CA PHE A 56 -45.02 -56.01 20.53
C PHE A 56 -44.82 -57.52 20.65
N GLY A 57 -43.77 -58.05 20.02
CA GLY A 57 -43.41 -59.46 20.09
C GLY A 57 -43.03 -59.89 21.51
N THR A 58 -42.10 -59.17 22.15
CA THR A 58 -41.66 -59.46 23.52
C THR A 58 -42.79 -59.22 24.54
N TYR A 59 -43.55 -58.13 24.40
CA TYR A 59 -44.71 -57.90 25.27
C TYR A 59 -45.76 -59.01 25.13
N GLY A 60 -46.04 -59.45 23.90
CA GLY A 60 -46.96 -60.56 23.65
C GLY A 60 -46.47 -61.90 24.18
N LEU A 61 -45.15 -62.12 24.23
CA LEU A 61 -44.58 -63.31 24.89
C LEU A 61 -44.72 -63.27 26.41
N VAL A 62 -44.60 -62.10 27.04
CA VAL A 62 -44.73 -61.95 28.50
C VAL A 62 -46.18 -62.16 28.96
N VAL A 63 -47.15 -61.75 28.15
CA VAL A 63 -48.59 -61.88 28.48
C VAL A 63 -49.13 -63.29 28.21
N ARG A 64 -48.45 -64.08 27.37
CA ARG A 64 -48.87 -65.43 27.01
C ARG A 64 -48.67 -66.41 28.18
N GLU A 65 -49.72 -67.17 28.52
CA GLU A 65 -49.68 -68.19 29.57
C GLU A 65 -48.99 -69.49 29.10
N ASP A 66 -49.38 -70.05 27.95
CA ASP A 66 -48.74 -71.23 27.35
C ASP A 66 -48.10 -70.97 25.98
N PRO A 67 -46.92 -71.57 25.66
CA PRO A 67 -46.21 -71.38 24.38
C PRO A 67 -47.03 -71.71 23.11
N SER A 68 -48.07 -72.52 23.24
CA SER A 68 -48.99 -72.91 22.16
C SER A 68 -50.13 -71.92 21.90
N ASP A 69 -50.37 -70.97 22.81
CA ASP A 69 -51.55 -70.12 22.76
C ASP A 69 -51.41 -68.99 21.76
N TYR A 70 -52.50 -68.65 21.07
CA TYR A 70 -52.49 -67.53 20.15
C TYR A 70 -52.61 -66.21 20.92
N GLU A 71 -51.62 -65.32 20.75
CA GLU A 71 -51.67 -63.97 21.33
C GLU A 71 -51.53 -62.89 20.25
N SER A 72 -52.49 -61.97 20.23
CA SER A 72 -52.66 -60.99 19.16
C SER A 72 -51.46 -60.04 19.00
N ARG A 73 -50.87 -59.61 20.13
CA ARG A 73 -49.73 -58.68 20.17
C ARG A 73 -48.44 -59.36 19.69
N ALA A 74 -48.25 -60.63 20.04
CA ALA A 74 -47.12 -61.42 19.58
C ALA A 74 -47.17 -61.64 18.05
N GLU A 75 -48.35 -61.95 17.50
CA GLU A 75 -48.54 -62.06 16.05
C GLU A 75 -48.36 -60.72 15.33
N ALA A 76 -48.81 -59.61 15.91
CA ALA A 76 -48.54 -58.27 15.38
C ALA A 76 -47.03 -57.98 15.34
N GLY A 77 -46.30 -58.30 16.42
CA GLY A 77 -44.84 -58.20 16.47
C GLY A 77 -44.14 -59.04 15.40
N ALA A 78 -44.58 -60.30 15.20
CA ALA A 78 -44.08 -61.17 14.14
C ALA A 78 -44.32 -60.59 12.74
N LYS A 79 -45.50 -60.00 12.47
CA LYS A 79 -45.81 -59.35 11.19
C LYS A 79 -44.92 -58.14 10.92
N PHE A 80 -44.67 -57.29 11.92
CA PHE A 80 -43.74 -56.16 11.77
C PHE A 80 -42.30 -56.61 11.49
N LEU A 81 -41.83 -57.69 12.14
CA LEU A 81 -40.51 -58.27 11.82
C LEU A 81 -40.44 -58.85 10.41
N ILE A 82 -41.51 -59.48 9.89
CA ILE A 82 -41.56 -59.93 8.49
C ILE A 82 -41.42 -58.75 7.54
N ILE A 83 -42.21 -57.68 7.77
CA ILE A 83 -42.18 -56.47 6.93
C ILE A 83 -40.76 -55.88 6.91
N SER A 84 -40.12 -55.79 8.07
CA SER A 84 -38.74 -55.34 8.19
C SER A 84 -37.76 -56.22 7.40
N VAL A 85 -37.85 -57.54 7.52
CA VAL A 85 -37.01 -58.50 6.78
C VAL A 85 -37.23 -58.36 5.27
N THR A 86 -38.48 -58.23 4.83
CA THR A 86 -38.82 -58.05 3.41
C THR A 86 -38.22 -56.77 2.84
N PHE A 87 -38.38 -55.63 3.53
CA PHE A 87 -37.77 -54.38 3.10
C PHE A 87 -36.24 -54.42 3.14
N SER A 88 -35.67 -55.01 4.20
CA SER A 88 -34.21 -55.16 4.31
C SER A 88 -33.66 -55.97 3.14
N PHE A 89 -34.29 -57.09 2.78
CA PHE A 89 -33.87 -57.90 1.64
C PHE A 89 -33.99 -57.15 0.31
N PHE A 90 -35.11 -56.45 0.08
CA PHE A 90 -35.35 -55.74 -1.17
C PHE A 90 -34.40 -54.55 -1.38
N PHE A 91 -34.11 -53.79 -0.32
CA PHE A 91 -33.27 -52.59 -0.42
C PHE A 91 -31.79 -52.84 -0.13
N SER A 92 -31.39 -53.98 0.46
CA SER A 92 -29.99 -54.23 0.83
C SER A 92 -29.04 -54.17 -0.36
N TRP A 93 -29.39 -54.76 -1.51
CA TRP A 93 -28.50 -54.74 -2.68
C TRP A 93 -28.35 -53.32 -3.25
N ILE A 94 -29.42 -52.52 -3.25
CA ILE A 94 -29.40 -51.12 -3.69
C ILE A 94 -28.51 -50.28 -2.76
N LEU A 95 -28.67 -50.44 -1.44
CA LEU A 95 -27.87 -49.74 -0.44
C LEU A 95 -26.38 -50.13 -0.55
N ILE A 96 -26.08 -51.41 -0.76
CA ILE A 96 -24.69 -51.88 -0.95
C ILE A 96 -24.09 -51.29 -2.23
N LEU A 97 -24.82 -51.27 -3.34
CA LEU A 97 -24.34 -50.64 -4.58
C LEU A 97 -24.12 -49.14 -4.42
N LEU A 98 -25.02 -48.45 -3.73
CA LEU A 98 -24.88 -47.02 -3.43
C LEU A 98 -23.65 -46.75 -2.58
N VAL A 99 -23.43 -47.53 -1.52
CA VAL A 99 -22.23 -47.45 -0.68
C VAL A 99 -20.98 -47.72 -1.50
N ALA A 100 -20.95 -48.77 -2.32
CA ALA A 100 -19.80 -49.11 -3.15
C ALA A 100 -19.45 -47.99 -4.15
N GLY A 101 -20.44 -47.43 -4.84
CA GLY A 101 -20.23 -46.34 -5.80
C GLY A 101 -19.73 -45.06 -5.13
N THR A 102 -20.36 -44.68 -4.00
CA THR A 102 -19.97 -43.49 -3.25
C THR A 102 -18.60 -43.64 -2.57
N PHE A 103 -18.27 -44.84 -2.07
CA PHE A 103 -16.94 -45.21 -1.57
C PHE A 103 -15.87 -45.13 -2.67
N LEU A 104 -16.14 -45.68 -3.85
CA LEU A 104 -15.18 -45.67 -4.95
C LEU A 104 -14.84 -44.24 -5.34
N ILE A 105 -15.83 -43.36 -5.45
CA ILE A 105 -15.60 -41.96 -5.77
C ILE A 105 -14.90 -41.24 -4.59
N GLY A 106 -15.51 -41.25 -3.41
CA GLY A 106 -15.04 -40.49 -2.26
C GLY A 106 -13.67 -40.95 -1.74
N GLY A 107 -13.47 -42.27 -1.64
CA GLY A 107 -12.24 -42.88 -1.16
C GLY A 107 -11.05 -42.66 -2.11
N ASN A 108 -11.28 -42.76 -3.43
CA ASN A 108 -10.23 -42.47 -4.41
C ASN A 108 -9.87 -40.98 -4.41
N ILE A 109 -10.85 -40.07 -4.43
CA ILE A 109 -10.51 -38.63 -4.44
C ILE A 109 -9.81 -38.23 -3.13
N GLN A 110 -10.24 -38.77 -1.98
CA GLN A 110 -9.58 -38.50 -0.71
C GLN A 110 -8.10 -38.95 -0.71
N THR A 111 -7.83 -40.13 -1.29
CA THR A 111 -6.50 -40.74 -1.26
C THR A 111 -5.57 -40.22 -2.35
N LEU A 112 -6.08 -40.04 -3.58
CA LEU A 112 -5.27 -39.62 -4.74
C LEU A 112 -5.15 -38.10 -4.88
N VAL A 113 -6.11 -37.32 -4.36
CA VAL A 113 -6.14 -35.87 -4.53
C VAL A 113 -5.95 -35.15 -3.19
N CYS A 114 -6.84 -35.37 -2.23
CA CYS A 114 -6.87 -34.55 -1.00
C CYS A 114 -5.66 -34.74 -0.09
N LYS A 115 -5.18 -35.99 0.09
CA LYS A 115 -3.97 -36.26 0.87
C LYS A 115 -2.71 -35.68 0.21
N PRO A 116 -2.40 -35.95 -1.07
CA PRO A 116 -1.26 -35.34 -1.76
C PRO A 116 -1.33 -33.81 -1.87
N TRP A 117 -2.54 -33.23 -1.96
CA TRP A 117 -2.70 -31.78 -1.97
C TRP A 117 -2.42 -31.18 -0.59
N ALA A 118 -2.81 -31.87 0.49
CA ALA A 118 -2.47 -31.46 1.84
C ALA A 118 -0.95 -31.47 2.11
N SER A 119 -0.25 -32.50 1.64
CA SER A 119 1.21 -32.65 1.78
C SER A 119 2.01 -31.84 0.76
N GLN A 120 1.33 -31.13 -0.16
CA GLN A 120 1.94 -30.42 -1.31
C GLN A 120 2.67 -31.34 -2.30
N GLU A 121 2.55 -32.66 -2.14
CA GLU A 121 3.11 -33.65 -3.07
C GLU A 121 2.39 -33.64 -4.42
N ILE A 122 1.15 -33.14 -4.46
CA ILE A 122 0.42 -33.00 -5.73
C ILE A 122 1.14 -32.07 -6.70
N PHE A 123 1.79 -31.01 -6.21
CA PHE A 123 2.56 -30.09 -7.05
C PHE A 123 3.82 -30.77 -7.58
N ARG A 124 4.50 -31.58 -6.77
CA ARG A 124 5.65 -32.39 -7.20
C ARG A 124 5.26 -33.42 -8.25
N PHE A 125 4.09 -34.03 -8.09
CA PHE A 125 3.55 -34.97 -9.08
C PHE A 125 3.29 -34.29 -10.42
N ILE A 126 2.75 -33.06 -10.39
CA ILE A 126 2.49 -32.23 -11.57
C ILE A 126 3.79 -31.79 -12.26
N ASP A 127 4.81 -31.41 -11.47
CA ASP A 127 6.11 -30.97 -11.98
C ASP A 127 6.95 -32.11 -12.57
N THR A 128 6.62 -33.36 -12.25
CA THR A 128 7.40 -34.52 -12.72
C THR A 128 7.08 -34.80 -14.21
N PRO A 129 8.09 -34.74 -15.10
CA PRO A 129 7.87 -34.94 -16.53
C PRO A 129 7.37 -36.36 -16.82
N GLY A 130 6.30 -36.47 -17.61
CA GLY A 130 5.68 -37.73 -18.02
C GLY A 130 4.40 -38.11 -17.26
N ASN A 131 4.07 -37.43 -16.16
CA ASN A 131 2.85 -37.70 -15.39
C ASN A 131 1.60 -37.00 -15.93
N LEU A 132 1.78 -35.88 -16.65
CA LEU A 132 0.69 -35.18 -17.33
C LEU A 132 0.83 -35.28 -18.86
N PRO A 133 -0.31 -35.32 -19.59
CA PRO A 133 -0.28 -35.23 -21.04
C PRO A 133 0.36 -33.90 -21.48
N PRO A 134 1.09 -33.86 -22.61
CA PRO A 134 1.76 -32.66 -23.10
C PRO A 134 0.82 -31.46 -23.30
N SER A 135 -0.46 -31.71 -23.53
CA SER A 135 -1.50 -30.69 -23.65
C SER A 135 -1.81 -29.95 -22.35
N MET A 136 -1.40 -30.44 -21.18
CA MET A 136 -1.63 -29.82 -19.87
C MET A 136 -0.37 -29.15 -19.31
N ASN A 137 0.57 -28.70 -20.15
CA ASN A 137 1.70 -27.91 -19.68
C ASN A 137 1.24 -26.49 -19.29
N VAL A 138 1.18 -26.23 -17.98
CA VAL A 138 0.79 -24.94 -17.40
C VAL A 138 1.65 -23.80 -17.94
N SER A 139 2.94 -24.05 -18.18
CA SER A 139 3.88 -23.06 -18.73
C SER A 139 3.47 -22.60 -20.13
N GLN A 140 2.99 -23.53 -20.96
CA GLN A 140 2.54 -23.24 -22.33
C GLN A 140 1.21 -22.47 -22.35
N TYR A 141 0.28 -22.80 -21.45
CA TYR A 141 -0.97 -22.05 -21.30
C TYR A 141 -0.76 -20.61 -20.81
N LEU A 142 0.21 -20.40 -19.93
CA LEU A 142 0.59 -19.08 -19.45
C LEU A 142 1.51 -18.33 -20.43
N GLY A 143 1.90 -18.95 -21.54
CA GLY A 143 2.80 -18.35 -22.54
C GLY A 143 4.24 -18.14 -22.03
N LEU A 144 4.67 -18.87 -21.01
CA LEU A 144 5.99 -18.75 -20.41
C LEU A 144 7.06 -19.41 -21.30
N LYS A 145 8.25 -18.79 -21.36
CA LYS A 145 9.40 -19.28 -22.16
C LYS A 145 10.13 -20.42 -21.48
N GLN A 146 10.06 -20.47 -20.14
CA GLN A 146 10.68 -21.50 -19.31
C GLN A 146 9.61 -22.35 -18.62
N ASN A 147 9.96 -23.58 -18.30
CA ASN A 147 9.07 -24.47 -17.55
C ASN A 147 8.95 -23.96 -16.11
N LEU A 148 7.74 -23.60 -15.71
CA LEU A 148 7.43 -23.20 -14.34
C LEU A 148 7.42 -24.43 -13.44
N ASN A 149 8.25 -24.44 -12.40
CA ASN A 149 8.14 -25.40 -11.31
C ASN A 149 7.05 -24.93 -10.35
N LEU A 150 5.89 -25.60 -10.39
CA LEU A 150 4.70 -25.22 -9.64
C LEU A 150 4.92 -25.36 -8.13
N THR A 151 5.73 -26.32 -7.70
CA THR A 151 6.09 -26.51 -6.28
C THR A 151 6.83 -25.30 -5.74
N SER A 152 7.88 -24.84 -6.44
CA SER A 152 8.65 -23.67 -6.01
C SER A 152 7.84 -22.38 -6.16
N ALA A 153 7.05 -22.27 -7.23
CA ALA A 153 6.17 -21.12 -7.46
C ALA A 153 5.12 -20.97 -6.35
N TYR A 154 4.44 -22.07 -5.97
CA TYR A 154 3.48 -22.06 -4.87
C TYR A 154 4.13 -21.64 -3.55
N GLN A 155 5.32 -22.17 -3.22
CA GLN A 155 6.04 -21.82 -1.99
C GLN A 155 6.46 -20.34 -1.96
N GLN A 156 6.99 -19.82 -3.06
CA GLN A 156 7.35 -18.40 -3.16
C GLN A 156 6.12 -17.50 -3.03
N CYS A 157 5.02 -17.86 -3.69
CA CYS A 157 3.76 -17.12 -3.56
C CYS A 157 3.18 -17.18 -2.16
N LYS A 158 3.29 -18.30 -1.46
CA LYS A 158 2.87 -18.42 -0.06
C LYS A 158 3.67 -17.50 0.87
N ASN A 159 4.94 -17.26 0.55
CA ASN A 159 5.82 -16.36 1.29
C ASN A 159 5.67 -14.87 0.88
N GLY A 160 4.74 -14.54 -0.02
CA GLY A 160 4.46 -13.17 -0.42
C GLY A 160 5.27 -12.67 -1.62
N ALA A 161 6.02 -13.53 -2.32
CA ALA A 161 6.82 -13.12 -3.46
C ALA A 161 5.98 -12.47 -4.58
N GLY A 162 6.61 -11.58 -5.33
CA GLY A 162 6.04 -10.96 -6.51
C GLY A 162 5.90 -11.95 -7.66
N LEU A 163 4.76 -11.89 -8.37
CA LEU A 163 4.48 -12.69 -9.57
C LEU A 163 5.54 -12.47 -10.64
N TRP A 164 6.12 -11.27 -10.69
CA TRP A 164 7.19 -10.92 -11.64
C TRP A 164 8.42 -11.82 -11.50
N GLU A 165 8.83 -12.10 -10.28
CA GLU A 165 9.96 -12.97 -9.95
C GLU A 165 9.58 -14.44 -10.12
N VAL A 166 8.42 -14.85 -9.60
CA VAL A 166 7.96 -16.24 -9.63
C VAL A 166 7.75 -16.76 -11.04
N LEU A 167 7.16 -15.96 -11.93
CA LEU A 167 6.95 -16.31 -13.33
C LEU A 167 8.16 -16.00 -14.23
N GLN A 168 9.24 -15.46 -13.67
CA GLN A 168 10.45 -15.05 -14.40
C GLN A 168 10.14 -14.15 -15.61
N LEU A 169 9.20 -13.22 -15.45
CA LEU A 169 8.74 -12.34 -16.55
C LEU A 169 9.84 -11.40 -17.07
N LYS A 170 10.92 -11.21 -16.30
CA LYS A 170 12.10 -10.46 -16.71
C LYS A 170 12.70 -10.95 -18.04
N ASP A 171 12.63 -12.26 -18.32
CA ASP A 171 13.19 -12.85 -19.54
C ASP A 171 12.30 -12.68 -20.78
N GLN A 172 11.03 -12.31 -20.56
CA GLN A 172 10.07 -12.03 -21.63
C GLN A 172 9.86 -10.54 -21.85
N TYR A 173 9.83 -9.76 -20.78
CA TYR A 173 9.48 -8.35 -20.82
C TYR A 173 10.47 -7.53 -20.01
N SER A 174 11.20 -6.66 -20.70
CA SER A 174 12.21 -5.80 -20.07
C SER A 174 11.57 -4.51 -19.56
N LEU A 175 11.27 -4.44 -18.26
CA LEU A 175 10.85 -3.17 -17.63
C LEU A 175 11.94 -2.10 -17.77
N SER A 176 13.22 -2.49 -17.82
CA SER A 176 14.32 -1.52 -17.94
C SER A 176 14.27 -0.76 -19.26
N GLU A 177 13.85 -1.40 -20.36
CA GLU A 177 13.68 -0.73 -21.66
C GLU A 177 12.62 0.38 -21.62
N HIS A 178 11.59 0.20 -20.79
CA HIS A 178 10.50 1.15 -20.65
C HIS A 178 10.74 2.19 -19.56
N LEU A 179 11.47 1.83 -18.50
CA LEU A 179 11.74 2.66 -17.31
C LEU A 179 13.17 3.22 -17.29
N THR A 180 13.74 3.54 -18.46
CA THR A 180 15.05 4.18 -18.56
C THR A 180 14.94 5.70 -18.44
N VAL A 181 15.70 6.30 -17.53
CA VAL A 181 15.71 7.77 -17.28
C VAL A 181 15.97 8.55 -18.56
N ALA A 182 16.97 8.14 -19.35
CA ALA A 182 17.36 8.81 -20.58
C ALA A 182 16.21 8.96 -21.60
N LYS A 183 15.26 8.01 -21.63
CA LYS A 183 14.10 8.08 -22.53
C LYS A 183 13.21 9.28 -22.26
N TYR A 184 13.18 9.76 -21.01
CA TYR A 184 12.33 10.86 -20.57
C TYR A 184 13.10 12.16 -20.35
N THR A 185 14.43 12.10 -20.24
CA THR A 185 15.23 13.25 -19.81
C THR A 185 16.30 13.70 -20.80
N ALA A 186 16.52 12.97 -21.90
CA ALA A 186 17.56 13.32 -22.87
C ALA A 186 17.37 14.73 -23.44
N GLU A 187 16.17 15.06 -23.92
CA GLU A 187 15.87 16.39 -24.48
C GLU A 187 15.96 17.49 -23.43
N PHE A 188 15.49 17.22 -22.20
CA PHE A 188 15.59 18.16 -21.08
C PHE A 188 17.04 18.50 -20.76
N GLN A 189 17.90 17.47 -20.68
CA GLN A 189 19.33 17.64 -20.40
C GLN A 189 20.04 18.37 -21.56
N GLU A 190 19.71 18.05 -22.81
CA GLU A 190 20.27 18.71 -23.99
C GLU A 190 19.91 20.20 -24.02
N ARG A 191 18.63 20.53 -23.85
CA ARG A 191 18.14 21.92 -23.87
C ARG A 191 18.79 22.77 -22.77
N LEU A 192 18.94 22.24 -21.55
CA LEU A 192 19.57 22.96 -20.45
C LEU A 192 21.09 23.08 -20.64
N HIS A 193 21.76 22.04 -21.15
CA HIS A 193 23.19 22.16 -21.44
C HIS A 193 23.48 23.15 -22.58
N ALA A 194 22.59 23.29 -23.55
CA ALA A 194 22.71 24.23 -24.66
C ALA A 194 22.51 25.71 -24.26
N ILE A 195 22.01 26.01 -23.05
CA ILE A 195 21.87 27.39 -22.57
C ILE A 195 23.27 28.02 -22.45
N ASN A 196 23.52 29.03 -23.27
CA ASN A 196 24.69 29.87 -23.18
C ASN A 196 24.32 31.22 -22.56
N PHE A 197 24.95 31.56 -21.44
CA PHE A 197 24.75 32.85 -20.80
C PHE A 197 25.62 33.91 -21.48
N HIS A 198 24.96 34.89 -22.08
CA HIS A 198 25.58 36.10 -22.58
C HIS A 198 25.29 37.22 -21.58
N PHE A 199 26.35 37.80 -21.02
CA PHE A 199 26.25 39.01 -20.21
C PHE A 199 26.71 40.15 -21.11
N GLU A 200 25.90 41.19 -21.23
CA GLU A 200 26.36 42.44 -21.79
C GLU A 200 27.51 43.00 -20.95
N ASP A 201 28.31 43.89 -21.54
CA ASP A 201 29.40 44.55 -20.84
C ASP A 201 28.85 45.24 -19.58
N ILE A 202 29.23 44.74 -18.41
CA ILE A 202 28.79 45.32 -17.15
C ILE A 202 29.55 46.63 -16.96
N VAL A 203 28.85 47.74 -17.02
CA VAL A 203 29.39 49.07 -16.79
C VAL A 203 29.01 49.52 -15.37
N LEU A 204 29.98 49.49 -14.46
CA LEU A 204 29.85 50.03 -13.10
C LEU A 204 30.17 51.53 -13.08
N LEU A 205 31.19 51.96 -13.82
CA LEU A 205 31.52 53.38 -14.00
C LEU A 205 31.42 53.75 -15.47
N ASN A 206 30.36 54.50 -15.80
CA ASN A 206 30.12 54.94 -17.16
C ASN A 206 31.20 55.95 -17.65
N ALA A 207 31.21 56.20 -18.95
CA ALA A 207 32.18 57.10 -19.58
C ALA A 207 32.09 58.55 -19.06
N GLU A 208 30.95 58.98 -18.54
CA GLU A 208 30.79 60.28 -17.90
C GLU A 208 31.48 60.32 -16.53
N GLY A 209 31.16 59.38 -15.64
CA GLY A 209 31.79 59.28 -14.33
C GLY A 209 33.31 59.06 -14.40
N ARG A 210 33.80 58.31 -15.40
CA ARG A 210 35.25 58.17 -15.63
C ARG A 210 35.89 59.48 -16.06
N ARG A 211 35.20 60.28 -16.89
CA ARG A 211 35.66 61.63 -17.27
C ARG A 211 35.65 62.59 -16.08
N ASP A 212 34.64 62.53 -15.22
CA ASP A 212 34.56 63.37 -14.03
C ASP A 212 35.69 63.02 -13.05
N LEU A 213 35.94 61.73 -12.83
CA LEU A 213 37.03 61.24 -11.99
C LEU A 213 38.39 61.69 -12.52
N GLU A 214 38.59 61.58 -13.83
CA GLU A 214 39.81 62.00 -14.50
C GLU A 214 40.00 63.53 -14.47
N THR A 215 38.89 64.28 -14.57
CA THR A 215 38.90 65.75 -14.44
C THR A 215 39.30 66.17 -13.03
N PHE A 216 38.73 65.51 -12.02
CA PHE A 216 39.11 65.76 -10.63
C PHE A 216 40.57 65.35 -10.38
N ARG A 217 41.04 64.22 -10.90
CA ARG A 217 42.45 63.79 -10.83
C ARG A 217 43.39 64.83 -11.44
N LYS A 218 42.99 65.47 -12.54
CA LYS A 218 43.73 66.54 -13.24
C LYS A 218 43.64 67.91 -12.58
N SER A 219 42.72 68.11 -11.65
CA SER A 219 42.57 69.40 -10.95
C SER A 219 43.76 69.74 -10.05
N GLN A 220 44.65 68.76 -9.77
CA GLN A 220 45.89 68.94 -9.02
C GLN A 220 45.68 69.61 -7.65
N VAL A 221 44.54 69.33 -7.02
CA VAL A 221 44.21 69.82 -5.67
C VAL A 221 45.26 69.35 -4.64
N ASP A 222 45.95 68.24 -4.92
CA ASP A 222 47.08 67.71 -4.14
C ASP A 222 48.34 68.59 -4.19
N LEU A 223 48.48 69.45 -5.20
CA LEU A 223 49.62 70.35 -5.37
C LEU A 223 49.38 71.75 -4.78
N VAL A 224 48.19 72.01 -4.24
CA VAL A 224 47.89 73.30 -3.61
C VAL A 224 48.76 73.48 -2.37
N ASN A 225 49.44 74.63 -2.25
CA ASN A 225 50.24 74.94 -1.08
C ASN A 225 49.36 75.36 0.10
N TYR A 226 48.72 74.39 0.76
CA TYR A 226 47.90 74.63 1.93
C TYR A 226 48.67 75.22 3.11
N ALA A 227 50.00 75.07 3.16
CA ALA A 227 50.81 75.66 4.21
C ALA A 227 50.79 77.20 4.14
N ASP A 228 50.90 77.76 2.93
CA ASP A 228 50.83 79.22 2.72
C ASP A 228 49.45 79.76 3.05
N PHE A 229 48.37 79.10 2.61
CA PHE A 229 47.00 79.47 2.99
C PHE A 229 46.81 79.40 4.51
N THR A 230 47.32 78.36 5.16
CA THR A 230 47.24 78.23 6.62
C THR A 230 48.05 79.31 7.34
N ALA A 231 49.17 79.76 6.77
CA ALA A 231 49.97 80.85 7.31
C ALA A 231 49.24 82.20 7.19
N GLU A 232 48.64 82.49 6.02
CA GLU A 232 47.90 83.72 5.78
C GLU A 232 46.64 83.82 6.67
N LEU A 233 45.94 82.71 6.87
CA LEU A 233 44.73 82.66 7.71
C LEU A 233 45.01 82.81 9.21
N ARG A 234 46.29 82.86 9.63
CA ARG A 234 46.66 83.21 11.02
C ARG A 234 46.79 84.71 11.24
N ASN A 235 46.85 85.50 10.18
CA ASN A 235 46.93 86.96 10.28
C ASN A 235 45.58 87.52 10.76
N PRO A 236 45.58 88.55 11.64
CA PRO A 236 44.34 89.20 12.05
C PRO A 236 43.69 89.90 10.84
N VAL A 237 42.35 89.83 10.75
CA VAL A 237 41.56 90.44 9.66
C VAL A 237 41.83 91.94 9.57
N VAL A 238 41.93 92.61 10.72
CA VAL A 238 42.30 94.02 10.82
C VAL A 238 43.51 94.16 11.74
N LYS A 239 44.54 94.87 11.27
CA LYS A 239 45.79 95.09 12.03
C LYS A 239 45.59 95.89 13.32
N THR A 240 44.54 96.71 13.37
CA THR A 240 44.23 97.59 14.50
C THR A 240 43.04 97.03 15.26
N ASN A 241 43.11 97.03 16.60
CA ASN A 241 41.96 96.71 17.43
C ASN A 241 40.91 97.85 17.31
N VAL A 242 39.92 97.66 16.44
CA VAL A 242 38.90 98.67 16.11
C VAL A 242 38.08 99.02 17.35
N GLU A 243 37.71 98.03 18.18
CA GLU A 243 37.01 98.26 19.44
C GLU A 243 37.89 99.02 20.45
N GLY A 244 39.17 98.64 20.55
CA GLY A 244 40.13 99.34 21.40
C GLY A 244 40.26 100.82 21.02
N LEU A 245 40.34 101.11 19.72
CA LEU A 245 40.39 102.49 19.21
C LEU A 245 39.08 103.24 19.50
N ALA A 246 37.92 102.60 19.38
CA ALA A 246 36.64 103.20 19.74
C ALA A 246 36.59 103.61 21.23
N ILE A 247 37.06 102.72 22.12
CA ILE A 247 37.17 102.99 23.57
C ILE A 247 38.12 104.15 23.86
N ASP A 248 39.27 104.21 23.19
CA ASP A 248 40.24 105.29 23.37
C ASP A 248 39.69 106.65 22.91
N LEU A 249 38.95 106.69 21.80
CA LEU A 249 38.27 107.92 21.33
C LEU A 249 37.19 108.39 22.32
N GLU A 250 36.40 107.48 22.90
CA GLU A 250 35.43 107.84 23.94
C GLU A 250 36.10 108.34 25.21
N ARG A 251 37.17 107.67 25.66
CA ARG A 251 37.95 108.13 26.82
C ARG A 251 38.52 109.54 26.59
N LEU A 252 39.04 109.81 25.40
CA LEU A 252 39.55 111.13 25.02
C LEU A 252 38.44 112.19 25.01
N SER A 253 37.22 111.82 24.57
CA SER A 253 36.06 112.71 24.58
C SER A 253 35.68 113.17 25.99
N ASN A 254 35.83 112.32 27.00
CA ASN A 254 35.46 112.60 28.40
C ASN A 254 36.40 113.59 29.11
N VAL A 255 37.63 113.74 28.61
CA VAL A 255 38.65 114.64 29.21
C VAL A 255 38.76 115.97 28.44
N GLN A 256 38.02 116.10 27.32
CA GLN A 256 38.10 117.25 26.44
C GLN A 256 37.26 118.45 26.93
N SER A 257 37.85 119.64 26.90
CA SER A 257 37.21 120.90 27.29
C SER A 257 36.26 121.43 26.21
N ASP A 258 36.57 121.20 24.93
CA ASP A 258 35.74 121.57 23.79
C ASP A 258 34.61 120.54 23.58
N ARG A 259 33.36 120.97 23.82
CA ARG A 259 32.16 120.14 23.67
C ARG A 259 31.89 119.68 22.24
N THR A 260 32.28 120.46 21.24
CA THR A 260 32.07 120.11 19.82
C THR A 260 33.06 119.03 19.37
N LEU A 261 34.30 119.11 19.86
CA LEU A 261 35.31 118.07 19.62
C LEU A 261 34.98 116.78 20.37
N ALA A 262 34.51 116.88 21.62
CA ALA A 262 34.03 115.72 22.39
C ALA A 262 32.88 114.99 21.66
N GLY A 263 31.89 115.72 21.14
CA GLY A 263 30.79 115.12 20.37
C GLY A 263 31.24 114.39 19.11
N ARG A 264 32.18 114.95 18.34
CA ARG A 264 32.75 114.32 17.14
C ARG A 264 33.55 113.05 17.47
N LEU A 265 34.30 113.04 18.57
CA LEU A 265 35.04 111.85 19.02
C LEU A 265 34.10 110.68 19.36
N VAL A 266 32.96 110.96 19.99
CA VAL A 266 31.92 109.94 20.27
C VAL A 266 31.28 109.43 18.97
N GLU A 267 31.02 110.32 18.00
CA GLU A 267 30.47 109.91 16.70
C GLU A 267 31.42 108.97 15.93
N GLU A 268 32.72 109.30 15.89
CA GLU A 268 33.73 108.43 15.26
C GLU A 268 33.90 107.11 16.01
N ALA A 269 33.85 107.11 17.34
CA ALA A 269 33.84 105.87 18.13
C ALA A 269 32.63 104.98 17.79
N GLN A 270 31.44 105.55 17.62
CA GLN A 270 30.26 104.81 17.19
C GLN A 270 30.40 104.25 15.76
N LYS A 271 31.03 104.99 14.84
CA LYS A 271 31.34 104.47 13.49
C LYS A 271 32.32 103.30 13.56
N LEU A 272 33.35 103.38 14.40
CA LEU A 272 34.29 102.27 14.62
C LEU A 272 33.59 101.03 15.20
N ARG A 273 32.70 101.18 16.18
CA ARG A 273 31.90 100.04 16.69
C ARG A 273 31.02 99.41 15.61
N ARG A 274 30.38 100.21 14.76
CA ARG A 274 29.63 99.68 13.62
C ARG A 274 30.54 98.89 12.66
N ILE A 275 31.75 99.36 12.40
CA ILE A 275 32.73 98.63 11.58
C ILE A 275 33.12 97.31 12.27
N GLN A 276 33.38 97.33 13.58
CA GLN A 276 33.68 96.13 14.35
C GLN A 276 32.56 95.09 14.24
N ASP A 277 31.32 95.49 14.52
CA ASP A 277 30.18 94.56 14.61
C ASP A 277 29.68 94.09 13.24
N GLN A 278 29.67 94.97 12.24
CA GLN A 278 29.05 94.69 10.93
C GLN A 278 30.05 94.17 9.90
N ILE A 279 31.36 94.39 10.10
CA ILE A 279 32.39 94.05 9.11
C ILE A 279 33.43 93.11 9.72
N VAL A 280 34.07 93.51 10.83
CA VAL A 280 35.21 92.74 11.39
C VAL A 280 34.76 91.39 11.94
N LEU A 281 33.76 91.35 12.82
CA LEU A 281 33.28 90.08 13.42
C LEU A 281 32.75 89.09 12.36
N PRO A 282 31.92 89.49 11.37
CA PRO A 282 31.52 88.58 10.28
C PRO A 282 32.69 88.08 9.43
N MET A 283 33.68 88.94 9.14
CA MET A 283 34.88 88.53 8.40
C MET A 283 35.74 87.53 9.19
N GLU A 284 35.89 87.74 10.50
CA GLU A 284 36.59 86.80 11.38
C GLU A 284 35.91 85.42 11.41
N ALA A 285 34.57 85.39 11.46
CA ALA A 285 33.81 84.15 11.38
C ALA A 285 34.01 83.42 10.03
N LEU A 286 34.03 84.16 8.90
CA LEU A 286 34.30 83.59 7.58
C LEU A 286 35.72 83.05 7.45
N VAL A 287 36.72 83.75 8.01
CA VAL A 287 38.11 83.28 8.06
C VAL A 287 38.24 82.01 8.90
N ALA A 288 37.49 81.88 10.00
CA ALA A 288 37.44 80.65 10.79
C ALA A 288 36.88 79.47 9.99
N GLN A 289 35.77 79.66 9.25
CA GLN A 289 35.21 78.61 8.37
C GLN A 289 36.16 78.23 7.23
N LEU A 290 36.84 79.21 6.64
CA LEU A 290 37.83 78.97 5.60
C LEU A 290 39.02 78.18 6.15
N LYS A 291 39.46 78.48 7.39
CA LYS A 291 40.53 77.73 8.07
C LYS A 291 40.17 76.26 8.26
N GLU A 292 38.95 75.95 8.70
CA GLU A 292 38.48 74.57 8.82
C GLU A 292 38.49 73.85 7.46
N SER A 293 38.00 74.52 6.41
CA SER A 293 37.97 73.98 5.04
C SER A 293 39.39 73.71 4.49
N VAL A 294 40.32 74.64 4.70
CA VAL A 294 41.73 74.50 4.31
C VAL A 294 42.41 73.37 5.07
N GLN A 295 42.14 73.21 6.37
CA GLN A 295 42.69 72.12 7.18
C GLN A 295 42.17 70.75 6.74
N PHE A 296 40.87 70.63 6.44
CA PHE A 296 40.28 69.41 5.90
C PHE A 296 40.94 69.03 4.57
N LEU A 297 41.06 69.99 3.65
CA LEU A 297 41.71 69.76 2.37
C LEU A 297 43.19 69.40 2.54
N ALA A 298 43.95 70.11 3.38
CA ALA A 298 45.36 69.82 3.65
C ALA A 298 45.59 68.38 4.15
N THR A 299 44.63 67.84 4.92
CA THR A 299 44.71 66.48 5.46
C THR A 299 44.38 65.43 4.40
N MET A 300 43.35 65.67 3.59
CA MET A 300 42.83 64.66 2.67
C MET A 300 43.58 64.65 1.33
N SER A 301 43.98 65.83 0.85
CA SER A 301 44.51 66.06 -0.49
C SER A 301 45.69 65.15 -0.91
N PRO A 302 46.69 64.90 -0.04
CA PRO A 302 47.81 64.02 -0.38
C PRO A 302 47.42 62.59 -0.75
N SER A 303 46.25 62.11 -0.27
CA SER A 303 45.79 60.75 -0.51
C SER A 303 44.91 60.60 -1.76
N PHE A 304 44.42 61.72 -2.33
CA PHE A 304 43.42 61.70 -3.39
C PHE A 304 43.90 60.97 -4.64
N GLN A 305 45.10 61.26 -5.14
CA GLN A 305 45.65 60.60 -6.33
C GLN A 305 45.71 59.07 -6.17
N ALA A 306 46.17 58.60 -5.00
CA ALA A 306 46.23 57.18 -4.70
C ALA A 306 44.83 56.54 -4.62
N GLN A 307 43.87 57.23 -4.01
CA GLN A 307 42.48 56.77 -3.93
C GLN A 307 41.83 56.69 -5.32
N PHE A 308 42.08 57.65 -6.22
CA PHE A 308 41.55 57.59 -7.60
C PHE A 308 42.07 56.42 -8.39
N ASN A 309 43.40 56.26 -8.43
CA ASN A 309 44.01 55.17 -9.17
C ASN A 309 43.55 53.80 -8.62
N ASN A 310 43.39 53.70 -7.30
CA ASN A 310 42.87 52.49 -6.68
C ASN A 310 41.39 52.25 -7.05
N THR A 311 40.52 53.25 -6.94
CA THR A 311 39.10 53.12 -7.29
C THR A 311 38.91 52.77 -8.77
N GLU A 312 39.62 53.44 -9.68
CA GLU A 312 39.55 53.14 -11.11
C GLU A 312 40.03 51.72 -11.42
N SER A 313 41.14 51.30 -10.80
CA SER A 313 41.67 49.94 -10.95
C SER A 313 40.71 48.88 -10.43
N GLN A 314 40.13 49.09 -9.23
CA GLN A 314 39.15 48.16 -8.64
C GLN A 314 37.89 48.05 -9.48
N ILE A 315 37.36 49.16 -9.98
CA ILE A 315 36.19 49.15 -10.86
C ILE A 315 36.49 48.36 -12.13
N THR A 316 37.62 48.66 -12.79
CA THR A 316 38.02 47.96 -14.03
C THR A 316 38.22 46.46 -13.80
N LEU A 317 38.79 46.09 -12.64
CA LEU A 317 38.95 44.69 -12.24
C LEU A 317 37.59 43.99 -12.05
N VAL A 318 36.65 44.63 -11.36
CA VAL A 318 35.31 44.07 -11.11
C VAL A 318 34.52 43.96 -12.42
N GLU A 319 34.54 44.98 -13.28
CA GLU A 319 33.89 44.96 -14.60
C GLU A 319 34.39 43.79 -15.46
N ALA A 320 35.69 43.45 -15.38
CA ALA A 320 36.27 42.32 -16.11
C ALA A 320 35.95 40.94 -15.48
N ILE A 321 35.96 40.82 -14.15
CA ILE A 321 35.81 39.54 -13.46
C ILE A 321 34.34 39.14 -13.28
N LEU A 322 33.45 40.11 -13.07
CA LEU A 322 32.06 39.85 -12.69
C LEU A 322 31.28 39.02 -13.73
N PRO A 323 31.37 39.28 -15.05
CA PRO A 323 30.70 38.44 -16.05
C PRO A 323 31.20 36.99 -16.02
N LEU A 324 32.52 36.79 -15.84
CA LEU A 324 33.16 35.48 -15.81
C LEU A 324 32.71 34.67 -14.58
N GLN A 325 32.72 35.29 -13.40
CA GLN A 325 32.27 34.65 -12.15
C GLN A 325 30.78 34.35 -12.17
N THR A 326 29.96 35.30 -12.66
CA THR A 326 28.51 35.11 -12.77
C THR A 326 28.18 33.96 -13.72
N LYS A 327 28.85 33.89 -14.89
CA LYS A 327 28.70 32.76 -15.82
C LYS A 327 29.05 31.42 -15.17
N LYS A 328 30.14 31.38 -14.40
CA LYS A 328 30.57 30.17 -13.68
C LYS A 328 29.54 29.74 -12.64
N ILE A 329 29.10 30.66 -11.78
CA ILE A 329 28.11 30.38 -10.73
C ILE A 329 26.80 29.90 -11.35
N LEU A 330 26.30 30.64 -12.34
CA LEU A 330 25.03 30.31 -12.99
C LEU A 330 25.09 28.95 -13.71
N ARG A 331 26.24 28.59 -14.28
CA ARG A 331 26.44 27.25 -14.86
C ARG A 331 26.46 26.15 -13.79
N GLN A 332 27.12 26.39 -12.66
CA GLN A 332 27.14 25.44 -11.54
C GLN A 332 25.74 25.22 -10.95
N GLU A 333 24.96 26.28 -10.78
CA GLU A 333 23.56 26.20 -10.32
C GLU A 333 22.68 25.46 -11.32
N LEU A 334 22.83 25.73 -12.62
CA LEU A 334 22.10 25.03 -13.67
C LEU A 334 22.41 23.52 -13.66
N ASP A 335 23.68 23.15 -13.54
CA ASP A 335 24.08 21.74 -13.46
C ASP A 335 23.55 21.07 -12.17
N CYS A 336 23.47 21.82 -11.06
CA CYS A 336 22.85 21.34 -9.82
C CYS A 336 21.35 21.07 -10.00
N PHE A 337 20.64 22.01 -10.61
CA PHE A 337 19.22 21.89 -10.95
C PHE A 337 18.96 20.66 -11.83
N VAL A 338 19.73 20.49 -12.92
CA VAL A 338 19.63 19.32 -13.80
C VAL A 338 19.79 18.03 -13.01
N ARG A 339 20.85 17.91 -12.19
CA ARG A 339 21.08 16.70 -11.37
C ARG A 339 19.94 16.42 -10.40
N LYS A 340 19.37 17.45 -9.79
CA LYS A 340 18.25 17.32 -8.84
C LYS A 340 16.99 16.80 -9.53
N GLU A 341 16.60 17.40 -10.66
CA GLU A 341 15.43 16.98 -11.43
C GLU A 341 15.60 15.56 -12.01
N LEU A 342 16.77 15.24 -12.56
CA LEU A 342 17.11 13.87 -12.99
C LEU A 342 17.04 12.88 -11.82
N GLY A 343 17.47 13.32 -10.62
CA GLY A 343 17.38 12.54 -9.39
C GLY A 343 15.94 12.18 -9.04
N TYR A 344 15.01 13.14 -9.10
CA TYR A 344 13.58 12.88 -8.85
C TYR A 344 12.97 11.90 -9.85
N ILE A 345 13.27 12.07 -11.15
CA ILE A 345 12.77 11.17 -12.19
C ILE A 345 13.35 9.76 -11.99
N SER A 346 14.64 9.65 -11.70
CA SER A 346 15.29 8.37 -11.39
C SER A 346 14.68 7.69 -10.17
N GLN A 347 14.42 8.45 -9.10
CA GLN A 347 13.77 7.94 -7.89
C GLN A 347 12.36 7.41 -8.19
N TYR A 348 11.58 8.16 -8.96
CA TYR A 348 10.22 7.75 -9.35
C TYR A 348 10.21 6.49 -10.23
N LEU A 349 11.10 6.42 -11.24
CA LEU A 349 11.20 5.24 -12.11
C LEU A 349 11.70 4.00 -11.34
N ASN A 350 12.59 4.18 -10.36
CA ASN A 350 13.01 3.10 -9.47
C ASN A 350 11.87 2.64 -8.56
N TRP A 351 11.14 3.57 -7.95
CA TRP A 351 9.95 3.24 -7.16
C TRP A 351 8.91 2.48 -8.00
N MET A 352 8.63 2.94 -9.22
CA MET A 352 7.70 2.27 -10.13
C MET A 352 8.19 0.86 -10.49
N ARG A 353 9.50 0.67 -10.72
CA ARG A 353 10.09 -0.65 -10.96
C ARG A 353 9.84 -1.58 -9.78
N THR A 354 10.22 -1.17 -8.56
CA THR A 354 10.04 -1.96 -7.34
C THR A 354 8.56 -2.26 -7.09
N THR A 355 7.69 -1.26 -7.23
CA THR A 355 6.25 -1.41 -7.01
C THR A 355 5.62 -2.41 -7.99
N LEU A 356 6.03 -2.39 -9.27
CA LEU A 356 5.52 -3.31 -10.29
C LEU A 356 6.08 -4.74 -10.12
N THR A 357 7.32 -4.89 -9.63
CA THR A 357 7.94 -6.21 -9.47
C THR A 357 7.58 -6.88 -8.15
N GLU A 358 7.41 -6.12 -7.07
CA GLU A 358 7.28 -6.64 -5.70
C GLU A 358 5.87 -6.40 -5.11
N ASP A 359 5.37 -5.16 -5.13
CA ASP A 359 4.21 -4.77 -4.31
C ASP A 359 2.83 -4.99 -4.97
N VAL A 360 2.67 -4.56 -6.23
CA VAL A 360 1.37 -4.61 -6.93
C VAL A 360 1.03 -6.01 -7.43
N ALA A 361 2.06 -6.85 -7.59
CA ALA A 361 1.92 -8.17 -8.18
C ALA A 361 2.21 -9.30 -7.18
N SER A 362 2.03 -9.12 -5.87
CA SER A 362 2.19 -10.25 -4.93
C SER A 362 1.30 -11.42 -5.36
N CYS A 363 1.86 -12.61 -5.46
CA CYS A 363 1.12 -13.81 -5.85
C CYS A 363 0.51 -14.56 -4.65
N GLN A 364 0.57 -13.99 -3.45
CA GLN A 364 -0.06 -14.55 -2.24
C GLN A 364 -1.58 -14.76 -2.34
N PRO A 365 -2.37 -13.89 -3.00
CA PRO A 365 -3.80 -14.15 -3.20
C PRO A 365 -4.05 -15.44 -4.00
N PHE A 366 -3.15 -15.79 -4.93
CA PHE A 366 -3.27 -17.00 -5.73
C PHE A 366 -2.99 -18.27 -4.91
N SER A 367 -1.91 -18.29 -4.11
CA SER A 367 -1.64 -19.42 -3.21
C SER A 367 -2.76 -19.59 -2.17
N THR A 368 -3.31 -18.48 -1.68
CA THR A 368 -4.48 -18.48 -0.79
C THR A 368 -5.72 -19.04 -1.48
N ALA A 369 -5.97 -18.68 -2.74
CA ALA A 369 -7.09 -19.22 -3.51
C ALA A 369 -6.95 -20.75 -3.72
N LEU A 370 -5.74 -21.26 -3.98
CA LEU A 370 -5.48 -22.70 -4.08
C LEU A 370 -5.73 -23.42 -2.75
N ASP A 371 -5.26 -22.86 -1.63
CA ASP A 371 -5.49 -23.42 -0.30
C ASP A 371 -6.99 -23.43 0.04
N ASN A 372 -7.71 -22.35 -0.27
CA ASN A 372 -9.16 -22.27 -0.10
C ASN A 372 -9.90 -23.28 -0.99
N GLY A 373 -9.47 -23.43 -2.24
CA GLY A 373 -10.00 -24.43 -3.17
C GLY A 373 -9.87 -25.85 -2.62
N ARG A 374 -8.70 -26.20 -2.06
CA ARG A 374 -8.48 -27.47 -1.35
C ARG A 374 -9.44 -27.62 -0.17
N VAL A 375 -9.56 -26.61 0.70
CA VAL A 375 -10.45 -26.68 1.87
C VAL A 375 -11.91 -26.89 1.44
N ILE A 376 -12.36 -26.22 0.38
CA ILE A 376 -13.72 -26.38 -0.16
C ILE A 376 -13.91 -27.82 -0.66
N LEU A 377 -13.03 -28.30 -1.55
CA LEU A 377 -13.18 -29.63 -2.15
C LEU A 377 -13.03 -30.75 -1.11
N CYS A 378 -11.95 -30.73 -0.34
CA CYS A 378 -11.61 -31.83 0.55
C CYS A 378 -12.43 -31.80 1.84
N ASN A 379 -12.47 -30.66 2.53
CA ASN A 379 -13.08 -30.61 3.86
C ASN A 379 -14.59 -30.31 3.81
N ARG A 380 -15.06 -29.52 2.84
CA ARG A 380 -16.48 -29.14 2.77
C ARG A 380 -17.32 -30.06 1.89
N ILE A 381 -16.72 -30.71 0.89
CA ILE A 381 -17.45 -31.61 -0.01
C ILE A 381 -17.12 -33.08 0.28
N LEU A 382 -15.85 -33.46 0.26
CA LEU A 382 -15.47 -34.88 0.33
C LEU A 382 -15.55 -35.48 1.73
N ASP A 383 -15.20 -34.74 2.79
CA ASP A 383 -15.35 -35.26 4.15
C ASP A 383 -16.82 -35.63 4.48
N PRO A 384 -17.84 -34.77 4.23
CA PRO A 384 -19.24 -35.16 4.36
C PRO A 384 -19.67 -36.31 3.45
N TRP A 385 -19.18 -36.34 2.21
CA TRP A 385 -19.43 -37.45 1.29
C TRP A 385 -18.89 -38.78 1.84
N ASN A 386 -17.69 -38.74 2.43
CA ASN A 386 -17.08 -39.90 3.04
C ASN A 386 -17.80 -40.35 4.30
N ALA A 387 -18.22 -39.41 5.14
CA ALA A 387 -19.06 -39.68 6.29
C ALA A 387 -20.40 -40.33 5.90
N PHE A 388 -21.00 -39.90 4.79
CA PHE A 388 -22.26 -40.45 4.28
C PHE A 388 -22.16 -41.93 3.93
N TRP A 389 -21.21 -42.32 3.06
CA TRP A 389 -21.09 -43.74 2.67
C TRP A 389 -20.61 -44.60 3.83
N PHE A 390 -19.75 -44.07 4.71
CA PHE A 390 -19.27 -44.80 5.88
C PHE A 390 -20.42 -45.13 6.85
N SER A 391 -21.28 -44.16 7.12
CA SER A 391 -22.47 -44.34 7.97
C SER A 391 -23.46 -45.31 7.32
N LEU A 392 -23.73 -45.13 6.03
CA LEU A 392 -24.64 -45.98 5.27
C LEU A 392 -24.14 -47.43 5.17
N GLY A 393 -22.83 -47.59 4.98
CA GLY A 393 -22.16 -48.89 4.99
C GLY A 393 -22.26 -49.58 6.34
N GLY A 394 -22.13 -48.84 7.44
CA GLY A 394 -22.40 -49.35 8.79
C GLY A 394 -23.84 -49.86 8.94
N CYS A 395 -24.83 -49.08 8.50
CA CYS A 395 -26.23 -49.52 8.50
C CYS A 395 -26.41 -50.81 7.68
N ALA A 396 -25.90 -50.85 6.45
CA ALA A 396 -25.99 -52.02 5.58
C ALA A 396 -25.32 -53.27 6.20
N PHE A 397 -24.18 -53.09 6.87
CA PHE A 397 -23.47 -54.15 7.58
C PHE A 397 -24.33 -54.77 8.69
N PHE A 398 -25.05 -53.95 9.47
CA PHE A 398 -25.93 -54.45 10.55
C PHE A 398 -27.28 -55.00 10.06
N LEU A 399 -27.75 -54.62 8.86
CA LEU A 399 -28.99 -55.16 8.30
C LEU A 399 -28.90 -56.67 8.04
N LEU A 400 -27.76 -57.19 7.59
CA LEU A 400 -27.59 -58.61 7.26
C LEU A 400 -27.72 -59.53 8.51
N PRO A 401 -26.98 -59.31 9.62
CA PRO A 401 -27.23 -60.03 10.87
C PRO A 401 -28.63 -59.77 11.42
N GLY A 402 -29.14 -58.54 11.27
CA GLY A 402 -30.48 -58.16 11.70
C GLY A 402 -31.59 -59.01 11.07
N ILE A 403 -31.48 -59.31 9.77
CA ILE A 403 -32.42 -60.19 9.06
C ILE A 403 -32.44 -61.58 9.70
N PHE A 404 -31.28 -62.18 9.95
CA PHE A 404 -31.20 -63.52 10.55
C PHE A 404 -31.84 -63.56 11.95
N LEU A 405 -31.53 -62.56 12.79
CA LEU A 405 -32.10 -62.45 14.13
C LEU A 405 -33.62 -62.23 14.09
N ALA A 406 -34.12 -61.37 13.21
CA ALA A 406 -35.55 -61.12 13.04
C ALA A 406 -36.30 -62.40 12.58
N LEU A 407 -35.72 -63.17 11.65
CA LEU A 407 -36.28 -64.45 11.21
C LEU A 407 -36.31 -65.51 12.31
N LYS A 408 -35.34 -65.50 13.24
CA LYS A 408 -35.36 -66.39 14.41
C LYS A 408 -36.41 -65.94 15.42
N MET A 409 -36.45 -64.66 15.75
CA MET A 409 -37.39 -64.09 16.71
C MET A 409 -38.86 -64.25 16.27
N MET A 410 -39.16 -64.04 14.99
CA MET A 410 -40.54 -64.22 14.52
C MET A 410 -41.07 -65.65 14.72
N LYS A 411 -40.20 -66.67 14.68
CA LYS A 411 -40.58 -68.07 14.94
C LYS A 411 -40.97 -68.28 16.39
N HIS A 412 -40.36 -67.53 17.31
CA HIS A 412 -40.65 -67.62 18.74
C HIS A 412 -41.92 -66.83 19.10
N PHE A 413 -42.20 -65.72 18.41
CA PHE A 413 -43.43 -64.95 18.63
C PHE A 413 -44.69 -65.69 18.17
N ARG A 414 -44.58 -66.60 17.20
CA ARG A 414 -45.69 -67.43 16.74
C ARG A 414 -45.92 -68.65 17.65
N PRO A 415 -47.17 -69.12 17.80
CA PRO A 415 -47.47 -70.29 18.61
C PRO A 415 -46.81 -71.55 18.02
N ILE A 416 -46.25 -72.39 18.88
CA ILE A 416 -45.63 -73.65 18.49
C ILE A 416 -46.74 -74.65 18.16
N ARG A 417 -47.01 -74.89 16.87
CA ARG A 417 -47.87 -76.01 16.45
C ARG A 417 -47.03 -77.28 16.43
N HIS A 418 -47.20 -78.13 17.43
CA HIS A 418 -46.78 -79.53 17.33
C HIS A 418 -47.59 -80.19 16.21
N LYS A 419 -47.00 -80.36 15.02
CA LYS A 419 -47.50 -81.35 14.07
C LYS A 419 -47.24 -82.72 14.68
N LEU A 420 -48.23 -83.27 15.38
CA LEU A 420 -48.35 -84.72 15.52
C LEU A 420 -48.51 -85.29 14.11
N VAL A 421 -47.39 -85.70 13.51
CA VAL A 421 -47.40 -86.55 12.32
C VAL A 421 -47.88 -87.91 12.80
N SER A 422 -49.19 -88.12 12.76
CA SER A 422 -49.76 -89.46 12.86
C SER A 422 -49.64 -90.11 11.49
N THR A 423 -48.57 -90.87 11.27
CA THR A 423 -48.61 -91.97 10.29
C THR A 423 -49.52 -93.05 10.87
N GLY A 424 -50.79 -93.02 10.51
CA GLY A 424 -51.73 -94.15 10.65
C GLY A 424 -52.58 -94.13 9.39
N SER A 425 -52.28 -94.97 8.40
CA SER A 425 -52.85 -96.32 8.27
C SER A 425 -54.37 -96.27 8.41
N ASP A 426 -55.03 -96.48 7.28
CA ASP A 426 -56.48 -96.58 7.17
C ASP A 426 -57.07 -97.51 8.24
N GLU A 427 -58.28 -97.14 8.64
CA GLU A 427 -59.20 -97.88 9.53
C GLU A 427 -58.94 -97.76 11.04
N THR A 428 -59.67 -96.83 11.68
CA THR A 428 -60.52 -97.15 12.84
C THR A 428 -61.43 -95.97 13.22
N PHE A 429 -62.64 -96.34 13.64
CA PHE A 429 -63.87 -95.55 13.86
C PHE A 429 -63.76 -94.43 14.92
N PRO A 430 -64.64 -93.40 14.87
CA PRO A 430 -64.59 -92.26 15.79
C PRO A 430 -65.06 -92.64 17.21
N PHE A 431 -64.18 -92.44 18.19
CA PHE A 431 -64.54 -92.49 19.61
C PHE A 431 -65.33 -91.23 20.01
N HIS A 432 -66.61 -91.41 20.31
CA HIS A 432 -67.43 -90.42 21.01
C HIS A 432 -67.13 -90.46 22.51
N ILE A 433 -66.71 -89.32 23.08
CA ILE A 433 -66.62 -89.12 24.53
C ILE A 433 -67.92 -88.43 24.98
N PRO A 434 -68.79 -89.05 25.80
CA PRO A 434 -69.95 -88.37 26.35
C PRO A 434 -69.55 -87.49 27.55
N ARG A 435 -70.03 -86.23 27.51
CA ARG A 435 -70.01 -85.29 28.64
C ARG A 435 -70.85 -85.84 29.79
N VAL A 436 -70.27 -85.95 30.99
CA VAL A 436 -71.03 -86.07 32.24
C VAL A 436 -71.18 -84.67 32.81
N THR A 437 -72.40 -84.15 32.70
CA THR A 437 -72.93 -83.05 33.52
C THR A 437 -73.12 -83.54 34.95
N SER A 438 -72.44 -82.91 35.91
CA SER A 438 -72.76 -83.01 37.33
C SER A 438 -74.05 -82.23 37.62
N LEU A 439 -75.03 -82.92 38.20
CA LEU A 439 -76.22 -82.32 38.78
C LEU A 439 -76.02 -82.24 40.30
N ARG A 440 -76.23 -81.04 40.85
CA ARG A 440 -76.39 -80.77 42.28
C ARG A 440 -77.46 -81.70 42.87
N LEU A 441 -77.14 -82.46 43.91
CA LEU A 441 -77.26 -82.08 45.32
C LEU A 441 -76.50 -83.10 46.18
#